data_AF-A0A7S1U8P6-F1
#
_entry.id   AF-A0A7S1U8P6-F1
#
_cell.length_a   1.000
_cell.length_b   1.000
_cell.length_c   1.000
_cell.angle_alpha   90.00
_cell.angle_beta   90.00
_cell.angle_gamma   90.00
#
_symmetry.space_group_name_H-M   'P 1'
#
loop_
_entity.id
_entity.type
_entity.pdbx_description
1 polymer ?
#
loop_
_entity_poly.entity_id
_entity_poly.type
_entity_poly.pdbx_seq_one_letter_code
_entity_poly.pdbx_strand_id
1 'polypeptide(L)'
;RLKLAVPFIGKDVPSRSSEFAHPDVIIGLTVLAYRYSGLRFEDFSDIVDALTSEFEAEIGPTRERAASRRHEMWVMEAGGKIRGIKTPLKGYVRRDAEQTEAEDGDADDVHSDAKSEEEEAEVVQLKFLQKSNEEQMMKLFELLKNSPHVIHWYLHNFIFPAYMRSQKAKISSSGQALGGDMLVGRRLGFSGTPSDLLPKELGACDYETGDDGKMLSTVLDP
;
A
#
# COMPACT_ATOMS: atom_id res chain seq x y z
N ARG A 1 -3.87 -9.18 8.41
CA ARG A 1 -4.45 -8.41 7.28
C ARG A 1 -3.68 -8.80 6.03
N LEU A 2 -4.41 -8.98 4.93
CA LEU A 2 -3.83 -9.24 3.61
C LEU A 2 -2.99 -8.02 3.18
N LYS A 3 -1.94 -8.25 2.38
CA LYS A 3 -1.00 -7.21 1.94
C LYS A 3 -1.69 -6.12 1.09
N LEU A 4 -2.84 -6.42 0.47
CA LEU A 4 -3.78 -5.44 -0.05
C LEU A 4 -5.07 -5.41 0.78
N ALA A 5 -5.67 -4.23 0.89
CA ALA A 5 -7.03 -4.07 1.38
C ALA A 5 -8.03 -4.45 0.26
N VAL A 6 -8.14 -5.75 -0.05
CA VAL A 6 -9.18 -6.25 -0.96
C VAL A 6 -10.35 -6.75 -0.13
N PRO A 7 -11.58 -6.24 -0.33
CA PRO A 7 -12.77 -6.86 0.24
C PRO A 7 -13.08 -8.13 -0.56
N PHE A 8 -12.96 -9.30 0.06
CA PHE A 8 -13.22 -10.59 -0.59
C PHE A 8 -14.41 -11.27 0.09
N ILE A 9 -15.45 -11.61 -0.67
CA ILE A 9 -16.31 -12.79 -0.46
C ILE A 9 -16.61 -13.35 -1.86
N GLY A 10 -16.57 -14.67 -1.97
CA GLY A 10 -16.55 -15.41 -3.23
C GLY A 10 -17.79 -15.35 -4.11
N LYS A 11 -17.67 -16.16 -5.16
CA LYS A 11 -18.50 -16.43 -6.34
C LYS A 11 -20.04 -16.28 -6.18
N ASP A 12 -20.65 -15.67 -7.21
CA ASP A 12 -22.07 -15.64 -7.61
C ASP A 12 -23.09 -14.72 -6.88
N VAL A 13 -22.64 -13.68 -6.17
CA VAL A 13 -23.49 -12.51 -5.83
C VAL A 13 -22.70 -11.23 -6.12
N PRO A 14 -23.19 -10.25 -6.91
CA PRO A 14 -22.53 -8.96 -7.00
C PRO A 14 -22.57 -8.31 -5.62
N SER A 15 -21.45 -8.33 -4.90
CA SER A 15 -21.37 -7.65 -3.61
C SER A 15 -21.62 -6.16 -3.82
N ARG A 16 -22.14 -5.45 -2.80
CA ARG A 16 -22.21 -3.98 -2.79
C ARG A 16 -20.87 -3.31 -3.11
N SER A 17 -19.75 -4.06 -3.08
CA SER A 17 -18.39 -3.64 -3.42
C SER A 17 -18.02 -3.64 -4.90
N SER A 18 -18.93 -3.88 -5.86
CA SER A 18 -18.59 -3.71 -7.29
C SER A 18 -18.14 -2.27 -7.60
N GLU A 19 -18.60 -1.29 -6.82
CA GLU A 19 -18.16 0.11 -6.88
C GLU A 19 -16.71 0.33 -6.39
N PHE A 20 -16.16 -0.57 -5.56
CA PHE A 20 -14.85 -0.45 -4.94
C PHE A 20 -13.78 -1.37 -5.57
N ALA A 21 -14.12 -2.09 -6.64
CA ALA A 21 -13.16 -2.86 -7.44
C ALA A 21 -12.29 -1.97 -8.36
N HIS A 22 -12.56 -0.67 -8.40
CA HIS A 22 -11.74 0.27 -9.16
C HIS A 22 -10.32 0.31 -8.56
N PRO A 23 -9.25 0.21 -9.39
CA PRO A 23 -7.87 0.19 -8.90
C PRO A 23 -7.54 1.39 -8.01
N ASP A 24 -8.08 2.57 -8.32
CA ASP A 24 -7.84 3.78 -7.53
C ASP A 24 -8.45 3.71 -6.13
N VAL A 25 -9.61 3.07 -5.99
CA VAL A 25 -10.23 2.84 -4.68
C VAL A 25 -9.37 1.86 -3.87
N ILE A 26 -8.87 0.79 -4.51
CA ILE A 26 -7.99 -0.18 -3.84
C ILE A 26 -6.69 0.49 -3.39
N ILE A 27 -6.08 1.34 -4.22
CA ILE A 27 -4.90 2.14 -3.85
C ILE A 27 -5.22 3.04 -2.67
N GLY A 28 -6.29 3.83 -2.77
CA GLY A 28 -6.70 4.77 -1.73
C GLY A 28 -6.95 4.08 -0.38
N LEU A 29 -7.75 3.01 -0.38
CA LEU A 29 -8.03 2.22 0.82
C LEU A 29 -6.77 1.56 1.38
N THR A 30 -5.85 1.08 0.53
CA THR A 30 -4.58 0.50 0.99
C THR A 30 -3.69 1.56 1.63
N VAL A 31 -3.54 2.74 1.02
CA VAL A 31 -2.77 3.85 1.60
C VAL A 31 -3.37 4.29 2.94
N LEU A 32 -4.69 4.46 3.02
CA LEU A 32 -5.37 4.82 4.27
C LEU A 32 -5.18 3.74 5.33
N ALA A 33 -5.32 2.47 4.96
CA ALA A 33 -5.13 1.33 5.85
C ALA A 33 -3.74 1.32 6.50
N TYR A 34 -2.68 1.60 5.74
CA TYR A 34 -1.33 1.74 6.26
C TYR A 34 -1.12 3.05 7.03
N ARG A 35 -1.75 4.15 6.60
CA ARG A 35 -1.63 5.45 7.27
C ARG A 35 -2.21 5.47 8.68
N TYR A 36 -3.29 4.73 8.92
CA TYR A 36 -3.95 4.64 10.22
C TYR A 36 -3.40 3.51 11.10
N SER A 37 -3.05 2.36 10.52
CA SER A 37 -2.59 1.20 11.30
C SER A 37 -1.08 1.10 11.44
N GLY A 38 -0.32 1.81 10.59
CA GLY A 38 1.12 1.67 10.46
C GLY A 38 1.55 0.37 9.79
N LEU A 39 2.86 0.18 9.68
CA LEU A 39 3.51 -1.05 9.22
C LEU A 39 3.32 -2.17 10.24
N ARG A 40 3.24 -3.41 9.73
CA ARG A 40 3.40 -4.61 10.55
C ARG A 40 4.88 -4.88 10.76
N PHE A 41 5.22 -5.64 11.81
CA PHE A 41 6.61 -6.05 12.02
C PHE A 41 7.15 -6.88 10.84
N GLU A 42 6.32 -7.77 10.26
CA GLU A 42 6.66 -8.51 9.05
C GLU A 42 6.93 -7.58 7.85
N ASP A 43 6.08 -6.57 7.63
CA ASP A 43 6.28 -5.58 6.57
C ASP A 43 7.58 -4.81 6.77
N PHE A 44 7.90 -4.47 8.03
CA PHE A 44 9.15 -3.83 8.40
C PHE A 44 10.37 -4.73 8.17
N SER A 45 10.26 -6.02 8.50
CA SER A 45 11.32 -7.00 8.21
C SER A 45 11.61 -7.06 6.72
N ASP A 46 10.57 -7.13 5.87
CA ASP A 46 10.72 -7.12 4.40
C ASP A 46 11.49 -5.87 3.93
N ILE A 47 11.21 -4.70 4.53
CA ILE A 47 11.87 -3.42 4.20
C ILE A 47 13.34 -3.44 4.61
N VAL A 48 13.65 -3.92 5.82
CA VAL A 48 15.04 -4.01 6.30
C VAL A 48 15.82 -5.04 5.47
N ASP A 49 15.20 -6.14 5.09
CA ASP A 49 15.79 -7.13 4.20
C ASP A 49 16.16 -6.53 2.84
N ALA A 50 15.24 -5.77 2.23
CA ALA A 50 15.51 -5.06 0.99
C ALA A 50 16.61 -4.00 1.14
N LEU A 51 16.57 -3.18 2.19
CA LEU A 51 17.58 -2.14 2.44
C LEU A 51 18.99 -2.72 2.63
N THR A 52 19.10 -3.80 3.40
CA THR A 52 20.39 -4.47 3.63
C THR A 52 20.94 -5.10 2.35
N SER A 53 20.07 -5.74 1.55
CA SER A 53 20.46 -6.29 0.25
C SER A 53 20.92 -5.19 -0.74
N GLU A 54 20.19 -4.07 -0.82
CA GLU A 54 20.60 -2.91 -1.64
C GLU A 54 21.92 -2.32 -1.15
N PHE A 55 22.10 -2.17 0.17
CA PHE A 55 23.33 -1.66 0.75
C PHE A 55 24.56 -2.52 0.41
N GLU A 56 24.41 -3.85 0.39
CA GLU A 56 25.48 -4.79 0.03
C GLU A 56 25.81 -4.74 -1.47
N ALA A 57 24.80 -4.54 -2.33
CA ALA A 57 24.98 -4.43 -3.77
C ALA A 57 25.63 -3.10 -4.20
N GLU A 58 25.42 -2.04 -3.42
CA GLU A 58 25.93 -0.69 -3.73
C GLU A 58 27.43 -0.54 -3.46
N ILE A 59 28.12 0.11 -4.40
CA ILE A 59 29.57 0.37 -4.33
C ILE A 59 29.79 1.81 -3.85
N GLY A 60 30.81 2.01 -3.01
CA GLY A 60 31.25 3.32 -2.55
C GLY A 60 31.31 3.47 -1.03
N PRO A 61 31.63 4.69 -0.54
CA PRO A 61 31.68 5.01 0.88
C PRO A 61 30.35 4.68 1.57
N THR A 62 30.40 4.05 2.74
CA THR A 62 29.22 3.44 3.37
C THR A 62 28.09 4.43 3.65
N ARG A 63 28.40 5.70 3.94
CA ARG A 63 27.39 6.74 4.20
C ARG A 63 26.79 7.33 2.91
N GLU A 64 27.52 7.29 1.80
CA GLU A 64 27.10 7.89 0.53
C GLU A 64 26.24 6.95 -0.33
N ARG A 65 26.24 5.66 0.00
CA ARG A 65 25.34 4.64 -0.54
C ARG A 65 23.89 5.09 -0.47
N ALA A 66 23.13 4.89 -1.55
CA ALA A 66 21.73 5.31 -1.63
C ALA A 66 20.87 4.62 -0.56
N ALA A 67 21.09 3.34 -0.26
CA ALA A 67 20.42 2.64 0.83
C ALA A 67 20.68 3.30 2.21
N SER A 68 21.93 3.66 2.50
CA SER A 68 22.30 4.36 3.74
C SER A 68 21.67 5.75 3.83
N ARG A 69 21.71 6.52 2.73
CA ARG A 69 21.09 7.85 2.68
C ARG A 69 19.57 7.76 2.86
N ARG A 70 18.94 6.73 2.31
CA ARG A 70 17.50 6.48 2.46
C ARG A 70 17.15 6.15 3.90
N HIS A 71 17.89 5.25 4.53
CA HIS A 71 17.75 4.95 5.95
C HIS A 71 17.94 6.21 6.80
N GLU A 72 18.98 7.01 6.52
CA GLU A 72 19.25 8.25 7.23
C GLU A 72 18.10 9.27 7.09
N MET A 73 17.60 9.45 5.87
CA MET A 73 16.44 10.30 5.59
C MET A 73 15.18 9.83 6.34
N TRP A 74 14.89 8.52 6.36
CA TRP A 74 13.70 7.99 7.03
C TRP A 74 13.74 8.20 8.54
N VAL A 75 14.92 7.99 9.15
CA VAL A 75 15.12 8.22 10.58
C VAL A 75 14.95 9.71 10.90
N MET A 76 15.55 10.60 10.11
CA MET A 76 15.44 12.05 10.32
C MET A 76 14.01 12.57 10.13
N GLU A 77 13.27 12.11 9.11
CA GLU A 77 11.86 12.49 8.88
C GLU A 77 10.92 11.93 9.95
N ALA A 78 11.28 10.82 10.59
CA ALA A 78 10.55 10.28 11.73
C ALA A 78 10.89 11.01 13.05
N GLY A 79 11.81 11.98 13.04
CA GLY A 79 12.25 12.71 14.23
C GLY A 79 13.35 12.00 15.04
N GLY A 80 13.89 10.88 14.54
CA GLY A 80 14.95 10.13 15.18
C GLY A 80 16.35 10.67 14.91
N LYS A 81 17.32 10.23 15.72
CA LYS A 81 18.75 10.54 15.58
C LYS A 81 19.52 9.26 15.27
N ILE A 82 20.63 9.38 14.55
CA ILE A 82 21.48 8.23 14.22
C ILE A 82 22.78 8.29 15.02
N ARG A 83 23.11 7.17 15.67
CA ARG A 83 24.34 7.00 16.44
C ARG A 83 25.58 7.39 15.63
N GLY A 84 26.34 8.33 16.17
CA GLY A 84 27.63 8.76 15.61
C GLY A 84 27.54 9.70 14.41
N ILE A 85 26.35 10.17 14.02
CA ILE A 85 26.18 11.16 12.95
C ILE A 85 25.71 12.50 13.55
N LYS A 86 26.60 13.50 13.53
CA LYS A 86 26.30 14.86 13.99
C LYS A 86 25.90 15.82 12.87
N THR A 87 26.37 15.58 11.65
CA THR A 87 26.05 16.41 10.49
C THR A 87 24.80 15.91 9.80
N PRO A 88 23.80 16.78 9.52
CA PRO A 88 22.62 16.40 8.75
C PRO A 88 22.99 15.99 7.33
N LEU A 89 22.13 15.20 6.69
CA LEU A 89 22.30 14.77 5.31
C LEU A 89 22.42 16.00 4.38
N LYS A 90 23.32 15.96 3.40
CA LYS A 90 23.55 17.08 2.47
C LYS A 90 22.25 17.42 1.71
N GLY A 91 21.69 18.60 1.98
CA GLY A 91 20.45 19.10 1.36
C GLY A 91 19.17 18.83 2.16
N TYR A 92 19.26 18.23 3.35
CA TYR A 92 18.12 18.06 4.25
C TYR A 92 18.04 19.23 5.23
N VAL A 93 16.97 20.01 5.15
CA VAL A 93 16.64 21.05 6.12
C VAL A 93 15.56 20.48 7.03
N ARG A 94 15.89 20.28 8.31
CA ARG A 94 14.90 19.84 9.30
C ARG A 94 13.83 20.92 9.39
N ARG A 95 12.56 20.54 9.21
CA ARG A 95 11.41 21.48 9.28
C ARG A 95 11.29 22.18 10.64
N ASP A 96 11.91 21.64 11.68
CA ASP A 96 11.89 22.19 13.05
C ASP A 96 13.12 23.04 13.38
N ALA A 97 14.01 23.32 12.42
CA ALA A 97 15.24 24.09 12.65
C ALA A 97 15.03 25.62 12.54
N GLU A 98 13.94 26.14 13.10
CA GLU A 98 13.89 27.53 13.54
C GLU A 98 14.17 27.56 15.05
N GLN A 99 15.33 28.11 15.41
CA GLN A 99 15.85 28.38 16.77
C GLN A 99 16.48 27.21 17.52
N THR A 100 17.78 27.02 17.29
CA THR A 100 18.77 26.77 18.36
C THR A 100 20.13 27.11 17.77
N GLU A 101 20.41 28.41 17.70
CA GLU A 101 21.78 28.88 17.52
C GLU A 101 22.58 28.57 18.78
N ALA A 102 23.81 28.12 18.57
CA ALA A 102 24.72 27.70 19.60
C ALA A 102 25.16 28.89 20.47
N GLU A 103 25.04 28.74 21.79
CA GLU A 103 25.86 29.48 22.75
C GLU A 103 26.73 28.48 23.52
N ASP A 104 28.04 28.60 23.31
CA ASP A 104 29.09 28.09 24.20
C ASP A 104 28.92 28.74 25.58
N GLY A 105 28.72 27.93 26.62
CA GLY A 105 28.59 28.41 27.99
C GLY A 105 28.65 27.27 29.01
N ASP A 106 29.83 27.10 29.60
CA ASP A 106 30.07 26.32 30.82
C ASP A 106 29.35 26.99 32.01
N ALA A 107 28.40 26.28 32.66
CA ALA A 107 28.07 26.38 34.09
C ALA A 107 26.89 25.49 34.50
N ASP A 108 27.17 24.65 35.50
CA ASP A 108 26.33 24.16 36.60
C ASP A 108 24.92 23.55 36.41
N ASP A 109 24.85 22.34 36.96
CA ASP A 109 23.74 21.54 37.49
C ASP A 109 22.40 22.26 37.77
N VAL A 110 21.39 21.89 36.97
CA VAL A 110 19.98 21.90 37.40
C VAL A 110 19.31 20.63 36.89
N HIS A 111 19.04 19.71 37.84
CA HIS A 111 18.13 18.58 37.68
C HIS A 111 16.85 18.98 36.94
N SER A 112 16.66 18.45 35.73
CA SER A 112 15.33 18.32 35.12
C SER A 112 15.22 16.96 34.44
N ASP A 113 14.15 16.25 34.79
CA ASP A 113 13.75 14.92 34.32
C ASP A 113 13.34 14.92 32.83
N ALA A 114 14.22 15.40 31.94
CA ALA A 114 14.04 15.42 30.48
C ALA A 114 14.99 14.46 29.75
N LYS A 115 15.73 13.61 30.48
CA LYS A 115 16.70 12.66 29.90
C LYS A 115 16.09 11.37 29.36
N SER A 116 14.81 11.07 29.63
CA SER A 116 14.21 9.79 29.26
C SER A 116 13.61 9.75 27.85
N GLU A 117 13.17 10.87 27.27
CA GLU A 117 12.54 10.86 25.92
C GLU A 117 13.55 11.03 24.77
N GLU A 118 14.70 11.68 25.02
CA GLU A 118 15.69 11.95 23.97
C GLU A 118 16.56 10.74 23.58
N GLU A 119 16.73 9.76 24.49
CA GLU A 119 17.50 8.54 24.22
C GLU A 119 16.67 7.47 23.48
N GLU A 120 15.34 7.53 23.56
CA GLU A 120 14.45 6.53 22.94
C GLU A 120 14.44 6.60 21.40
N ALA A 121 14.78 7.76 20.82
CA ALA A 121 14.75 7.98 19.38
C ALA A 121 16.12 7.82 18.69
N GLU A 122 17.14 7.29 19.39
CA GLU A 122 18.47 7.05 18.81
C GLU A 122 18.59 5.65 18.20
N VAL A 123 18.84 5.57 16.89
CA VAL A 123 18.98 4.31 16.16
C VAL A 123 20.38 4.15 15.54
N VAL A 124 20.74 2.90 15.24
CA VAL A 124 22.04 2.57 14.64
C VAL A 124 22.10 2.90 13.15
N GLN A 125 23.31 3.12 12.63
CA GLN A 125 23.51 3.25 11.19
C GLN A 125 23.25 1.92 10.49
N LEU A 126 22.80 1.97 9.22
CA LEU A 126 22.48 0.78 8.43
C LEU A 126 23.65 -0.23 8.36
N LYS A 127 24.90 0.24 8.31
CA LYS A 127 26.11 -0.61 8.31
C LYS A 127 26.22 -1.50 9.56
N PHE A 128 25.73 -1.04 10.70
CA PHE A 128 25.84 -1.72 11.99
C PHE A 128 24.53 -2.38 12.42
N LEU A 129 23.47 -2.25 11.61
CA LEU A 129 22.18 -2.85 11.90
C LEU A 129 22.28 -4.37 11.78
N GLN A 130 22.08 -5.06 12.90
CA GLN A 130 22.06 -6.53 12.94
C GLN A 130 20.63 -7.01 13.13
N LYS A 131 20.12 -7.78 12.16
CA LYS A 131 18.75 -8.34 12.23
C LYS A 131 18.54 -9.29 13.41
N SER A 132 19.60 -9.95 13.87
CA SER A 132 19.56 -10.81 15.05
C SER A 132 19.40 -10.04 16.37
N ASN A 133 19.63 -8.73 16.36
CA ASN A 133 19.46 -7.90 17.54
C ASN A 133 18.02 -7.36 17.59
N GLU A 134 17.17 -8.05 18.35
CA GLU A 134 15.75 -7.72 18.49
C GLU A 134 15.53 -6.31 19.06
N GLU A 135 16.37 -5.85 20.00
CA GLU A 135 16.22 -4.53 20.62
C GLU A 135 16.43 -3.40 19.59
N GLN A 136 17.46 -3.51 18.76
CA GLN A 136 17.72 -2.54 17.69
C GLN A 136 16.60 -2.54 16.64
N MET A 137 16.11 -3.72 16.28
CA MET A 137 15.04 -3.88 15.30
C MET A 137 13.71 -3.32 15.82
N MET A 138 13.39 -3.53 17.10
CA MET A 138 12.18 -3.00 17.73
C MET A 138 12.22 -1.47 17.86
N LYS A 139 13.33 -0.88 18.29
CA LYS A 139 13.48 0.59 18.33
C LYS A 139 13.31 1.21 16.95
N LEU A 140 13.94 0.62 15.93
CA LEU A 140 13.80 1.10 14.56
C LEU A 140 12.37 0.89 14.02
N PHE A 141 11.72 -0.21 14.38
CA PHE A 141 10.32 -0.47 14.02
C PHE A 141 9.39 0.57 14.64
N GLU A 142 9.49 0.86 15.94
CA GLU A 142 8.65 1.84 16.63
C GLU A 142 8.77 3.23 16.01
N LEU A 143 10.00 3.63 15.66
CA LEU A 143 10.26 4.89 14.98
C LEU A 143 9.65 4.95 13.58
N LEU A 144 9.79 3.88 12.78
CA LEU A 144 9.42 3.88 11.37
C LEU A 144 7.98 3.42 11.09
N LYS A 145 7.31 2.79 12.06
CA LYS A 145 5.98 2.16 11.91
C LYS A 145 4.95 3.07 11.27
N ASN A 146 4.94 4.35 11.66
CA ASN A 146 3.97 5.34 11.19
C ASN A 146 4.57 6.35 10.20
N SER A 147 5.80 6.13 9.74
CA SER A 147 6.48 7.06 8.83
C SER A 147 5.86 7.00 7.43
N PRO A 148 5.32 8.12 6.90
CA PRO A 148 4.64 8.13 5.61
C PRO A 148 5.61 7.82 4.46
N HIS A 149 6.87 8.23 4.56
CA HIS A 149 7.90 7.99 3.55
C HIS A 149 8.24 6.50 3.43
N VAL A 150 8.38 5.82 4.56
CA VAL A 150 8.67 4.38 4.61
C VAL A 150 7.49 3.58 4.07
N ILE A 151 6.28 3.90 4.52
CA ILE A 151 5.04 3.28 4.05
C ILE A 151 4.89 3.47 2.54
N HIS A 152 5.08 4.69 2.04
CA HIS A 152 4.96 4.99 0.62
C HIS A 152 5.95 4.17 -0.22
N TRP A 153 7.21 4.12 0.21
CA TRP A 153 8.24 3.32 -0.47
C TRP A 153 7.90 1.82 -0.47
N TYR A 154 7.45 1.28 0.67
CA TYR A 154 7.06 -0.13 0.76
C TYR A 154 5.88 -0.47 -0.15
N LEU A 155 4.84 0.37 -0.13
CA LEU A 155 3.67 0.17 -0.98
C LEU A 155 4.02 0.24 -2.47
N HIS A 156 4.85 1.20 -2.87
CA HIS A 156 5.24 1.39 -4.26
C HIS A 156 6.15 0.29 -4.81
N ASN A 157 7.13 -0.18 -4.03
CA ASN A 157 8.16 -1.10 -4.52
C ASN A 157 7.79 -2.58 -4.34
N PHE A 158 6.96 -2.91 -3.34
CA PHE A 158 6.62 -4.30 -3.02
C PHE A 158 5.14 -4.58 -3.23
N ILE A 159 4.28 -3.84 -2.53
CA ILE A 159 2.86 -4.23 -2.42
C ILE A 159 2.11 -4.02 -3.73
N PHE A 160 2.16 -2.82 -4.32
CA PHE A 160 1.41 -2.55 -5.55
C PHE A 160 1.93 -3.38 -6.73
N PRO A 161 3.24 -3.50 -7.00
CA PRO A 161 3.72 -4.33 -8.10
C PRO A 161 3.36 -5.82 -7.95
N ALA A 162 3.45 -6.37 -6.74
CA ALA A 162 3.18 -7.79 -6.52
C ALA A 162 1.69 -8.13 -6.55
N TYR A 163 0.83 -7.26 -6.02
CA TYR A 163 -0.56 -7.59 -5.76
C TYR A 163 -1.56 -6.81 -6.64
N MET A 164 -1.17 -5.68 -7.22
CA MET A 164 -2.01 -4.97 -8.19
C MET A 164 -1.65 -5.40 -9.61
N ARG A 165 -2.47 -6.31 -10.16
CA ARG A 165 -2.40 -6.64 -11.59
C ARG A 165 -2.77 -5.40 -12.41
N SER A 166 -1.77 -4.79 -13.03
CA SER A 166 -1.96 -3.74 -14.02
C SER A 166 -1.63 -4.27 -15.42
N GLN A 167 -2.36 -3.78 -16.42
CA GLN A 167 -2.06 -4.02 -17.83
C GLN A 167 -2.05 -2.66 -18.52
N LYS A 168 -1.08 -2.43 -19.42
CA LYS A 168 -1.00 -1.17 -20.20
C LYS A 168 -2.22 -0.95 -21.08
N ALA A 169 -2.83 -2.04 -21.55
CA ALA A 169 -4.10 -2.02 -22.27
C ALA A 169 -5.08 -2.94 -21.53
N LYS A 170 -6.23 -2.39 -21.14
CA LYS A 170 -7.37 -3.20 -20.71
C LYS A 170 -8.33 -3.32 -21.87
N ILE A 171 -8.63 -4.55 -22.27
CA ILE A 171 -9.76 -4.79 -23.17
C ILE A 171 -11.02 -4.67 -22.29
N SER A 172 -11.83 -3.66 -22.57
CA SER A 172 -13.17 -3.52 -21.98
C SER A 172 -14.18 -3.77 -23.08
N SER A 173 -15.25 -4.50 -22.75
CA SER A 173 -16.39 -4.71 -23.66
C SER A 173 -17.67 -4.38 -22.90
N SER A 174 -18.60 -3.73 -23.59
CA SER A 174 -19.97 -3.55 -23.09
C SER A 174 -20.82 -4.75 -23.50
N GLY A 175 -21.98 -4.94 -22.85
CA GLY A 175 -22.96 -5.95 -23.28
C GLY A 175 -23.36 -5.79 -24.75
N GLN A 176 -23.38 -4.56 -25.27
CA GLN A 176 -23.54 -4.24 -26.69
C GLN A 176 -22.40 -4.82 -27.54
N ALA A 177 -21.14 -4.63 -27.15
CA ALA A 177 -20.00 -5.13 -27.92
C ALA A 177 -19.93 -6.66 -27.89
N LEU A 178 -20.28 -7.27 -26.76
CA LEU A 178 -20.27 -8.72 -26.55
C LEU A 178 -21.45 -9.41 -27.24
N GLY A 179 -22.61 -8.77 -27.27
CA GLY A 179 -23.83 -9.21 -27.94
C GLY A 179 -24.00 -8.73 -29.38
N GLY A 180 -23.08 -7.91 -29.88
CA GLY A 180 -23.09 -7.41 -31.26
C GLY A 180 -22.35 -8.35 -32.23
N ASP A 181 -22.55 -8.14 -33.52
CA ASP A 181 -21.93 -8.97 -34.59
C ASP A 181 -20.41 -8.83 -34.68
N MET A 182 -19.84 -7.83 -34.02
CA MET A 182 -18.40 -7.55 -34.07
C MET A 182 -17.56 -8.64 -33.41
N LEU A 183 -18.05 -9.27 -32.33
CA LEU A 183 -17.32 -10.29 -31.57
C LEU A 183 -17.90 -11.70 -31.73
N VAL A 184 -19.22 -11.83 -31.92
CA VAL A 184 -19.90 -13.14 -31.95
C VAL A 184 -20.91 -13.17 -33.09
N GLY A 185 -20.66 -14.01 -34.11
CA GLY A 185 -21.53 -14.12 -35.30
C GLY A 185 -22.77 -15.00 -35.12
N ARG A 186 -22.92 -15.70 -34.00
CA ARG A 186 -24.11 -16.52 -33.69
C ARG A 186 -24.47 -16.44 -32.22
N ARG A 187 -25.68 -15.98 -31.91
CA ARG A 187 -26.19 -15.80 -30.56
C ARG A 187 -27.39 -16.72 -30.36
N LEU A 188 -27.40 -17.43 -29.24
CA LEU A 188 -28.45 -18.42 -28.94
C LEU A 188 -29.56 -17.85 -28.04
N GLY A 189 -29.30 -16.73 -27.36
CA GLY A 189 -30.26 -16.07 -26.50
C GLY A 189 -29.57 -15.13 -25.52
N PHE A 190 -30.37 -14.30 -24.85
CA PHE A 190 -29.93 -13.44 -23.76
C PHE A 190 -30.69 -13.86 -22.50
N SER A 191 -29.97 -14.12 -21.41
CA SER A 191 -30.56 -14.41 -20.10
C SER A 191 -30.21 -13.25 -19.19
N GLY A 192 -31.19 -12.41 -18.85
CA GLY A 192 -30.96 -11.30 -17.94
C GLY A 192 -31.95 -10.15 -18.11
N THR A 193 -32.67 -9.89 -17.02
CA THR A 193 -33.55 -8.74 -16.74
C THR A 193 -34.79 -8.59 -17.64
N PRO A 194 -35.97 -8.30 -17.06
CA PRO A 194 -37.26 -8.18 -17.76
C PRO A 194 -37.38 -6.85 -18.53
N SER A 195 -36.27 -6.40 -19.11
CA SER A 195 -36.14 -5.13 -19.80
C SER A 195 -35.80 -5.39 -21.25
N ASP A 196 -36.40 -4.63 -22.17
CA ASP A 196 -36.11 -4.62 -23.61
C ASP A 196 -34.71 -4.06 -23.95
N LEU A 197 -33.79 -4.03 -22.98
CA LEU A 197 -32.43 -3.57 -23.15
C LEU A 197 -31.61 -4.68 -23.82
N LEU A 198 -31.80 -4.81 -25.13
CA LEU A 198 -31.03 -5.68 -26.00
C LEU A 198 -30.09 -4.88 -26.90
N PRO A 199 -28.98 -5.50 -27.35
CA PRO A 199 -28.20 -4.94 -28.44
C PRO A 199 -29.04 -4.63 -29.67
N LYS A 200 -28.81 -3.49 -30.31
CA LYS A 200 -29.60 -3.02 -31.47
C LYS A 200 -29.71 -4.06 -32.60
N GLU A 201 -28.69 -4.89 -32.75
CA GLU A 201 -28.58 -5.94 -33.76
C GLU A 201 -29.49 -7.15 -33.47
N LEU A 202 -29.95 -7.31 -32.23
CA LEU A 202 -30.88 -8.38 -31.82
C LEU A 202 -32.35 -8.01 -32.02
N GLY A 203 -32.66 -6.75 -32.32
CA GLY A 203 -34.03 -6.30 -32.56
C GLY A 203 -34.86 -6.24 -31.27
N ALA A 204 -36.10 -6.71 -31.35
CA ALA A 204 -37.04 -6.68 -30.23
C ALA A 204 -36.97 -7.97 -29.40
N CYS A 205 -37.27 -7.88 -28.10
CA CYS A 205 -37.35 -9.04 -27.23
C CYS A 205 -38.69 -9.77 -27.46
N ASP A 206 -38.63 -11.00 -27.96
CA ASP A 206 -39.80 -11.87 -28.04
C ASP A 206 -39.84 -12.77 -26.80
N TYR A 207 -40.75 -12.46 -25.88
CA TYR A 207 -40.95 -13.24 -24.66
C TYR A 207 -41.73 -14.53 -24.96
N GLU A 208 -41.21 -15.68 -24.51
CA GLU A 208 -41.94 -16.94 -24.64
C GLU A 208 -43.19 -16.92 -23.74
N THR A 209 -44.35 -17.17 -24.34
CA THR A 209 -45.62 -17.15 -23.60
C THR A 209 -45.68 -18.28 -22.59
N GLY A 210 -45.94 -17.93 -21.32
CA GLY A 210 -46.11 -18.89 -20.23
C GLY A 210 -44.82 -19.34 -19.57
N ASP A 211 -43.67 -18.76 -19.92
CA ASP A 211 -42.37 -19.15 -19.37
C ASP A 211 -42.28 -18.86 -17.85
N ASP A 212 -42.74 -17.69 -17.40
CA ASP A 212 -42.87 -17.37 -15.97
C ASP A 212 -43.75 -18.38 -15.22
N GLY A 213 -44.85 -18.80 -15.86
CA GLY A 213 -45.79 -19.79 -15.31
C GLY A 213 -45.16 -21.18 -15.20
N LYS A 214 -44.40 -21.61 -16.22
CA LYS A 214 -43.62 -22.86 -16.18
C LYS A 214 -42.57 -22.80 -15.08
N MET A 215 -41.84 -21.69 -14.97
CA MET A 215 -40.80 -21.52 -13.96
C MET A 215 -41.38 -21.57 -12.53
N LEU A 216 -42.49 -20.88 -12.29
CA LEU A 216 -43.25 -20.97 -11.04
C LEU A 216 -43.74 -22.39 -10.76
N SER A 217 -44.26 -23.09 -11.77
CA SER A 217 -44.73 -24.47 -11.61
C SER A 217 -43.60 -25.42 -11.22
N THR A 218 -42.40 -25.27 -11.80
CA THR A 218 -41.23 -26.10 -11.48
C THR A 218 -40.67 -25.78 -10.09
N VAL A 219 -40.68 -24.51 -9.68
CA VAL A 219 -40.19 -24.09 -8.35
C VAL A 219 -41.16 -24.48 -7.23
N LEU A 220 -42.46 -24.55 -7.53
CA LEU A 220 -43.52 -24.89 -6.58
C LEU A 220 -43.92 -26.38 -6.61
N ASP A 221 -43.30 -27.20 -7.46
CA ASP A 221 -43.49 -28.65 -7.48
C ASP A 221 -42.74 -29.28 -6.28
N PRO A 222 -43.43 -29.90 -5.30
CA PRO A 222 -42.85 -30.35 -4.03
C PRO A 222 -41.90 -31.55 -4.12
#